data_AF-A0A2N2QX88-F1
#
_entry.id   AF-A0A2N2QX88-F1
#
_cell.length_a   1.000
_cell.length_b   1.000
_cell.length_c   1.000
_cell.angle_alpha   90.00
_cell.angle_beta   90.00
_cell.angle_gamma   90.00
#
_symmetry.space_group_name_H-M   'P 1'
#
loop_
_entity.id
_entity.type
_entity.pdbx_description
1 polymer ?
#
loop_
_entity_poly.entity_id
_entity_poly.type
_entity_poly.pdbx_seq_one_letter_code
_entity_poly.pdbx_strand_id
1 'polypeptide(L)'
;MSGFEHYERELRELDHEIIHYAAVCRVDLANRHEIDACLGLHHASWAEDKARQTLQGLLVLRIKLEAEMVALGFSPPPLVAAPAHDV
;
A
#
# COMPACT_ATOMS: atom_id res chain seq x y z
N MET A 1 25.29 12.43 -0.52
CA MET A 1 24.77 11.13 -1.02
C MET A 1 23.29 11.34 -1.32
N SER A 2 22.84 11.00 -2.53
CA SER A 2 21.54 11.43 -3.06
C SER A 2 20.41 10.58 -2.46
N GLY A 3 19.43 11.21 -1.81
CA GLY A 3 18.25 10.54 -1.25
C GLY A 3 17.29 9.95 -2.30
N PHE A 4 17.54 10.20 -3.59
CA PHE A 4 16.62 9.84 -4.67
C PHE A 4 16.59 8.34 -4.99
N GLU A 5 17.73 7.64 -4.90
CA GLU A 5 17.79 6.17 -5.05
C GLU A 5 17.15 5.42 -3.87
N HIS A 6 16.90 6.12 -2.75
CA HIS A 6 16.26 5.53 -1.59
C HIS A 6 14.74 5.49 -1.76
N TYR A 7 14.09 6.59 -2.20
CA TYR A 7 12.64 6.64 -2.32
C TYR A 7 12.06 5.56 -3.25
N GLU A 8 12.64 5.33 -4.42
CA GLU A 8 12.13 4.30 -5.35
C GLU A 8 12.29 2.87 -4.83
N ARG A 9 13.37 2.60 -4.07
CA ARG A 9 13.60 1.29 -3.47
C ARG A 9 12.67 1.10 -2.26
N GLU A 10 12.60 2.08 -1.38
CA GLU A 10 11.75 2.08 -0.20
C GLU A 10 10.28 1.94 -0.58
N LEU A 11 9.83 2.65 -1.63
CA LEU A 11 8.46 2.53 -2.13
C LEU A 11 8.20 1.12 -2.69
N ARG A 12 9.15 0.52 -3.43
CA ARG A 12 9.00 -0.86 -3.94
C ARG A 12 8.95 -1.90 -2.84
N GLU A 13 9.80 -1.78 -1.82
CA GLU A 13 9.80 -2.66 -0.65
C GLU A 13 8.48 -2.53 0.12
N LEU A 14 7.99 -1.31 0.28
CA LEU A 14 6.71 -1.04 0.90
C LEU A 14 5.53 -1.61 0.10
N ASP A 15 5.55 -1.47 -1.23
CA ASP A 15 4.53 -2.02 -2.13
C ASP A 15 4.49 -3.55 -2.05
N HIS A 16 5.65 -4.21 -1.97
CA HIS A 16 5.74 -5.66 -1.80
C HIS A 16 5.07 -6.13 -0.51
N GLU A 17 5.31 -5.44 0.62
CA GLU A 17 4.67 -5.76 1.90
C GLU A 17 3.16 -5.49 1.86
N ILE A 18 2.72 -4.40 1.22
CA ILE A 18 1.29 -4.10 1.08
C ILE A 18 0.58 -5.20 0.27
N ILE A 19 1.17 -5.64 -0.85
CA ILE A 19 0.63 -6.72 -1.66
C ILE A 19 0.57 -8.03 -0.86
N HIS A 20 1.60 -8.34 -0.08
CA HIS A 20 1.63 -9.52 0.79
C HIS A 20 0.47 -9.50 1.80
N TYR A 21 0.33 -8.43 2.57
CA TYR A 21 -0.73 -8.35 3.59
C TYR A 21 -2.13 -8.20 2.99
N ALA A 22 -2.26 -7.61 1.80
CA ALA A 22 -3.51 -7.60 1.06
C ALA A 22 -3.95 -9.02 0.68
N ALA A 23 -3.02 -9.85 0.21
CA ALA A 23 -3.29 -11.26 -0.07
C ALA A 23 -3.67 -12.05 1.19
N VAL A 24 -2.99 -11.81 2.32
CA VAL A 24 -3.34 -12.41 3.63
C VAL A 24 -4.76 -12.00 4.06
N CYS A 25 -5.11 -10.73 3.85
CA CYS A 25 -6.43 -10.19 4.18
C CYS A 25 -7.50 -10.51 3.12
N ARG A 26 -7.13 -11.15 2.00
CA ARG A 26 -7.99 -11.46 0.85
C ARG A 26 -8.75 -10.25 0.31
N VAL A 27 -8.03 -9.14 0.13
CA VAL A 27 -8.59 -7.87 -0.35
C VAL A 27 -7.98 -7.50 -1.70
N ASP A 28 -8.81 -7.05 -2.64
CA ASP A 28 -8.32 -6.44 -3.87
C ASP A 28 -7.92 -4.98 -3.64
N LEU A 29 -6.63 -4.66 -3.83
CA LEU A 29 -6.11 -3.30 -3.69
C LEU A 29 -6.67 -2.34 -4.76
N ALA A 30 -7.21 -2.84 -5.86
CA ALA A 30 -7.90 -2.03 -6.87
C ALA A 30 -9.31 -1.60 -6.39
N ASN A 31 -9.88 -2.31 -5.41
CA ASN A 31 -11.24 -2.08 -4.95
C ASN A 31 -11.26 -1.36 -3.59
N ARG A 32 -11.42 -0.03 -3.62
CA ARG A 32 -11.42 0.79 -2.41
C ARG A 32 -12.46 0.35 -1.37
N HIS A 33 -13.64 -0.10 -1.81
CA HIS A 33 -14.69 -0.54 -0.89
C HIS A 33 -14.32 -1.82 -0.14
N GLU A 34 -13.60 -2.74 -0.78
CA GLU A 34 -13.10 -3.94 -0.12
C GLU A 34 -12.02 -3.60 0.91
N ILE A 35 -11.15 -2.63 0.61
CA ILE A 35 -10.15 -2.14 1.56
C ILE A 35 -10.83 -1.55 2.79
N ASP A 36 -11.76 -0.62 2.61
CA ASP A 36 -12.43 0.02 3.74
C ASP A 36 -13.22 -1.00 4.59
N ALA A 37 -13.92 -1.94 3.95
CA ALA A 37 -14.62 -3.02 4.64
C ALA A 37 -13.66 -3.95 5.40
N CYS A 38 -12.54 -4.33 4.78
CA CYS A 38 -11.51 -5.14 5.40
C CYS A 38 -10.97 -4.47 6.65
N LEU A 39 -10.55 -3.21 6.55
CA LEU A 39 -9.93 -2.47 7.65
C LEU A 39 -10.91 -2.15 8.81
N GLY A 40 -12.21 -2.08 8.53
CA GLY A 40 -13.25 -1.87 9.53
C GLY A 40 -13.67 -3.14 10.29
N LEU A 41 -13.21 -4.32 9.89
CA LEU A 41 -13.51 -5.58 10.58
C LEU A 41 -12.67 -5.70 11.86
N HIS A 42 -13.37 -5.63 12.99
CA HIS A 42 -12.84 -5.95 14.31
C HIS A 42 -13.56 -7.20 14.83
N HIS A 43 -12.86 -8.06 15.57
CA HIS A 43 -13.37 -9.31 16.18
C HIS A 43 -13.30 -10.58 15.31
N ALA A 44 -12.29 -10.72 14.45
CA ALA A 44 -11.97 -12.04 13.89
C ALA A 44 -11.00 -12.78 14.84
N SER A 45 -10.08 -13.59 14.30
CA SER A 45 -8.95 -14.08 15.09
C SER A 45 -7.91 -12.98 15.35
N TRP A 46 -7.14 -13.13 16.44
CA TRP A 46 -6.04 -12.21 16.75
C TRP A 46 -5.03 -12.07 15.61
N ALA A 47 -4.72 -13.17 14.91
CA ALA A 47 -3.79 -13.16 13.78
C ALA A 47 -4.33 -12.34 12.60
N GLU A 48 -5.63 -12.49 12.27
CA GLU A 48 -6.27 -11.72 11.21
C GLU A 48 -6.42 -10.24 11.57
N ASP A 49 -6.79 -9.94 12.82
CA ASP A 49 -6.84 -8.55 13.31
C ASP A 49 -5.46 -7.89 13.22
N LYS A 50 -4.39 -8.63 13.53
CA LYS A 50 -3.02 -8.15 13.38
C LYS A 50 -2.62 -7.94 11.93
N ALA A 51 -2.95 -8.85 11.03
CA ALA A 51 -2.69 -8.68 9.60
C ALA A 51 -3.36 -7.41 9.04
N ARG A 52 -4.62 -7.15 9.42
CA ARG A 52 -5.34 -5.93 9.03
C ARG A 52 -4.72 -4.66 9.59
N GLN A 53 -4.33 -4.66 10.87
CA GLN A 53 -3.62 -3.53 11.49
C GLN A 53 -2.31 -3.24 10.75
N THR A 54 -1.55 -4.27 10.41
CA THR A 54 -0.31 -4.13 9.64
C THR A 54 -0.59 -3.56 8.25
N LEU A 55 -1.57 -4.11 7.52
CA LEU A 55 -1.97 -3.59 6.21
C LEU A 55 -2.35 -2.09 6.27
N GLN A 56 -3.14 -1.70 7.26
CA GLN A 56 -3.52 -0.29 7.47
C GLN A 56 -2.29 0.59 7.70
N GLY A 57 -1.36 0.14 8.55
CA GLY A 57 -0.13 0.86 8.83
C GLY A 57 0.74 1.07 7.59
N LEU A 58 0.89 0.02 6.77
CA LEU A 58 1.66 0.07 5.53
C LEU A 58 1.01 1.00 4.49
N LEU A 59 -0.31 0.95 4.31
CA LEU A 59 -1.04 1.86 3.43
C LEU A 59 -0.87 3.32 3.84
N VAL A 60 -0.97 3.62 5.14
CA VAL A 60 -0.74 4.98 5.67
C VAL A 60 0.71 5.42 5.46
N LEU A 61 1.67 4.52 5.69
CA LEU A 61 3.09 4.82 5.47
C LEU A 61 3.36 5.15 4.00
N ARG A 62 2.75 4.40 3.07
CA ARG A 62 2.90 4.64 1.64
C ARG A 62 2.37 6.02 1.25
N ILE A 63 1.19 6.39 1.72
CA ILE A 63 0.62 7.73 1.48
C ILE A 63 1.54 8.84 1.97
N LYS A 64 2.18 8.66 3.14
CA LYS A 64 3.14 9.65 3.67
C LYS A 64 4.38 9.76 2.79
N LEU A 65 4.93 8.63 2.35
CA LEU A 65 6.08 8.58 1.45
C LEU A 65 5.76 9.23 0.11
N GLU A 66 4.59 8.93 -0.47
CA GLU A 66 4.11 9.58 -1.69
C GLU A 66 3.97 11.10 -1.53
N ALA A 67 3.41 11.55 -0.41
CA ALA A 67 3.27 12.98 -0.13
C ALA A 67 4.63 13.69 -0.04
N GLU A 68 5.63 13.04 0.57
CA GLU A 68 7.00 13.54 0.64
C GLU A 68 7.66 13.59 -0.74
N MET A 69 7.54 12.51 -1.52
CA MET A 69 8.01 12.44 -2.90
C MET A 69 7.39 13.56 -3.75
N VAL A 70 6.07 13.76 -3.69
CA VAL A 70 5.38 14.84 -4.42
C VAL A 70 5.86 16.22 -3.96
N ALA A 71 6.05 16.45 -2.65
CA ALA A 71 6.56 17.72 -2.14
C ALA A 71 7.98 18.05 -2.64
N LEU A 72 8.77 17.03 -2.98
CA LEU A 72 10.10 17.16 -3.56
C LEU A 72 10.11 17.16 -5.10
N GLY A 73 8.94 17.11 -5.75
CA GLY A 73 8.78 17.19 -7.21
C GLY A 73 8.82 15.84 -7.93
N PHE A 74 8.70 14.72 -7.22
CA PHE A 74 8.61 13.38 -7.81
C PHE A 74 7.18 13.00 -8.20
N SER A 75 7.07 12.00 -9.07
CA SER A 75 5.82 11.33 -9.40
C SER A 75 5.91 9.88 -8.93
N PRO A 76 5.34 9.53 -7.76
CA PRO A 76 5.33 8.17 -7.26
C PRO A 76 4.58 7.23 -8.23
N PRO A 77 5.10 6.03 -8.51
CA PRO A 77 4.36 5.02 -9.25
C PRO A 77 3.09 4.59 -8.49
N PRO A 78 2.01 4.21 -9.21
CA PRO A 78 0.79 3.74 -8.57
C PRO A 78 0.99 2.38 -7.89
N LEU A 79 0.35 2.16 -6.73
CA LEU A 79 0.40 0.89 -6.00
C LEU A 79 -0.17 -0.28 -6.82
N VAL A 80 -1.24 0.01 -7.55
CA VAL A 80 -1.89 -0.94 -8.46
C VAL A 80 -1.66 -0.43 -9.86
N ALA A 81 -1.08 -1.27 -10.72
CA ALA A 81 -0.94 -0.95 -12.12
C ALA A 81 -2.32 -0.61 -12.71
N ALA A 82 -2.41 0.51 -13.44
CA ALA A 82 -3.60 0.77 -14.23
C ALA A 82 -3.80 -0.40 -15.20
N PRO A 83 -5.06 -0.86 -15.44
CA PRO A 83 -5.29 -1.86 -16.46
C PRO A 83 -4.68 -1.35 -17.76
N ALA A 84 -3.81 -2.16 -18.39
CA ALA A 84 -3.23 -1.83 -19.68
C ALA A 84 -4.41 -1.59 -20.65
N HIS A 85 -4.63 -0.32 -21.03
CA HIS A 85 -5.47 -0.03 -22.17
C HIS A 85 -4.64 -0.42 -23.39
N ASP A 86 -4.89 -1.62 -23.92
CA ASP A 86 -4.43 -1.99 -25.25
C ASP A 86 -5.01 -0.97 -26.23
N VAL A 87 -4.13 -0.19 -26.85
CA VAL A 87 -4.43 0.73 -27.97
C VAL A 87 -4.20 -0.01 -29.28
#